data_AF-A0A2V5QRM8-F1
#
_entry.id   AF-A0A2V5QRM8-F1
#
_cell.length_a   1.000
_cell.length_b   1.000
_cell.length_c   1.000
_cell.angle_alpha   90.00
_cell.angle_beta   90.00
_cell.angle_gamma   90.00
#
_symmetry.space_group_name_H-M   'P 1'
#
loop_
_entity.id
_entity.type
_entity.pdbx_description
1 polymer ?
#
loop_
_entity_poly.entity_id
_entity_poly.type
_entity_poly.pdbx_seq_one_letter_code
_entity_poly.pdbx_strand_id
1 'polypeptide(L)'
;MSALIIIAHVKEGVDLALKYRLNQRIIDIIQEHHGTSLVRYFYQRALQQHEDARAGGKIMKLREDDIPEVKEESFRYSGPKPQTKESAIVSLADTIESASRSLEKPTPQKIETLVNELIDERISDRQLDDCDLTLGELKIIADRFRFTLLSMLHTRIAYPKAGPKPAAPRDETLRPDVMAATRKPETAPPVSAA
;
A
#
# COMPACT_ATOMS: atom_id res chain seq x y z
N MET A 1 -13.60 -1.22 -13.08
CA MET A 1 -13.29 0.13 -12.59
C MET A 1 -13.04 1.03 -13.80
N SER A 2 -13.62 2.22 -13.87
CA SER A 2 -13.49 3.15 -15.01
C SER A 2 -12.67 4.38 -14.61
N ALA A 3 -12.12 5.11 -15.59
CA ALA A 3 -11.38 6.36 -15.36
C ALA A 3 -12.23 7.39 -14.58
N LEU A 4 -13.52 7.51 -14.92
CA LEU A 4 -14.45 8.42 -14.24
C LEU A 4 -14.61 8.09 -12.76
N ILE A 5 -14.73 6.81 -12.41
CA ILE A 5 -14.86 6.37 -11.01
C ILE A 5 -13.57 6.68 -10.24
N ILE A 6 -12.41 6.44 -10.87
CA ILE A 6 -11.12 6.76 -10.24
C ILE A 6 -11.00 8.26 -10.06
N ILE A 7 -11.26 9.08 -11.06
CA ILE A 7 -11.13 10.54 -10.92
C ILE A 7 -12.11 11.08 -9.86
N ALA A 8 -13.31 10.50 -9.75
CA ALA A 8 -14.34 10.94 -8.81
C ALA A 8 -13.97 10.76 -7.33
N HIS A 9 -13.05 9.85 -6.97
CA HIS A 9 -12.74 9.58 -5.55
C HIS A 9 -12.24 10.83 -4.81
N VAL A 10 -11.55 11.74 -5.51
CA VAL A 10 -11.06 13.00 -4.95
C VAL A 10 -12.25 13.85 -4.48
N LYS A 11 -13.23 14.05 -5.37
CA LYS A 11 -14.42 14.84 -5.07
C LYS A 11 -15.25 14.20 -3.95
N GLU A 12 -15.44 12.88 -4.01
CA GLU A 12 -16.15 12.13 -2.96
C GLU A 12 -15.44 12.27 -1.61
N GLY A 13 -14.10 12.23 -1.60
CA GLY A 13 -13.28 12.45 -0.42
C GLY A 13 -13.45 13.85 0.18
N VAL A 14 -13.46 14.88 -0.68
CA VAL A 14 -13.71 16.27 -0.27
C VAL A 14 -15.13 16.43 0.32
N ASP A 15 -16.15 15.91 -0.37
CA ASP A 15 -17.54 15.96 0.09
C ASP A 15 -17.70 15.30 1.48
N LEU A 16 -17.02 14.17 1.69
CA LEU A 16 -17.01 13.45 2.97
C LEU A 16 -16.30 14.26 4.06
N ALA A 17 -15.15 14.83 3.76
CA ALA A 17 -14.37 15.63 4.69
C ALA A 17 -15.12 16.90 5.12
N LEU A 18 -15.81 17.55 4.19
CA LEU A 18 -16.71 18.70 4.46
C LEU A 18 -17.89 18.29 5.35
N LYS A 19 -18.54 17.16 5.02
CA LYS A 19 -19.67 16.63 5.82
C LYS A 19 -19.27 16.40 7.28
N TYR A 20 -18.06 15.91 7.52
CA TYR A 20 -17.53 15.68 8.87
C TYR A 20 -16.75 16.85 9.46
N ARG A 21 -16.74 18.00 8.78
CA ARG A 21 -16.11 19.25 9.25
C ARG A 21 -14.63 19.06 9.61
N LEU A 22 -13.90 18.33 8.78
CA LEU A 22 -12.46 18.22 8.93
C LEU A 22 -11.79 19.59 8.74
N ASN A 23 -10.57 19.72 9.26
CA ASN A 23 -9.77 20.93 9.08
C ASN A 23 -9.52 21.18 7.58
N GLN A 24 -9.57 22.45 7.16
CA GLN A 24 -9.34 22.85 5.77
C GLN A 24 -8.04 22.27 5.20
N ARG A 25 -6.95 22.23 5.99
CA ARG A 25 -5.66 21.67 5.54
C ARG A 25 -5.74 20.19 5.15
N ILE A 26 -6.64 19.42 5.76
CA ILE A 26 -6.85 18.00 5.40
C ILE A 26 -7.68 17.92 4.12
N ILE A 27 -8.71 18.77 3.99
CA ILE A 27 -9.55 18.86 2.80
C ILE A 27 -8.68 19.24 1.58
N ASP A 28 -7.78 20.20 1.74
CA ASP A 28 -6.86 20.66 0.70
C ASP A 28 -5.97 19.50 0.23
N ILE A 29 -5.37 18.74 1.15
CA ILE A 29 -4.56 17.55 0.80
C ILE A 29 -5.40 16.50 0.05
N ILE A 30 -6.63 16.23 0.50
CA ILE A 30 -7.53 15.30 -0.19
C ILE A 30 -7.81 15.79 -1.61
N GLN A 31 -7.99 17.09 -1.81
CA GLN A 31 -8.26 17.64 -3.14
C GLN A 31 -7.02 17.63 -4.05
N GLU A 32 -5.84 17.91 -3.48
CA GLU A 32 -4.62 18.23 -4.22
C GLU A 32 -3.68 17.05 -4.46
N HIS A 33 -3.79 15.94 -3.71
CA HIS A 33 -2.76 14.89 -3.73
C HIS A 33 -2.48 14.26 -5.10
N HIS A 34 -3.45 14.27 -6.02
CA HIS A 34 -3.22 13.85 -7.41
C HIS A 34 -2.92 15.01 -8.38
N GLY A 35 -3.08 16.25 -7.94
CA GLY A 35 -2.93 17.43 -8.77
C GLY A 35 -3.77 17.36 -10.03
N THR A 36 -3.12 17.60 -11.17
CA THR A 36 -3.73 17.41 -12.51
C THR A 36 -3.11 16.23 -13.25
N SER A 37 -2.57 15.26 -12.51
CA SER A 37 -1.85 14.12 -13.10
C SER A 37 -2.75 13.27 -14.00
N LEU A 38 -2.12 12.57 -14.94
CA LEU A 38 -2.80 11.71 -15.89
C LEU A 38 -3.04 10.32 -15.30
N VAL A 39 -4.27 9.81 -15.40
CA VAL A 39 -4.61 8.41 -15.10
C VAL A 39 -4.13 7.50 -16.24
N ARG A 40 -2.81 7.31 -16.29
CA ARG A 40 -2.04 6.77 -17.43
C ARG A 40 -2.55 5.43 -17.97
N TYR A 41 -2.86 4.48 -17.09
CA TYR A 41 -3.34 3.15 -17.50
C TYR A 41 -4.64 3.24 -18.33
N PHE A 42 -5.61 4.02 -17.88
CA PHE A 42 -6.89 4.15 -18.57
C PHE A 42 -6.75 4.96 -19.86
N TYR A 43 -5.89 5.96 -19.88
CA TYR A 43 -5.57 6.71 -21.09
C TYR A 43 -4.93 5.82 -22.17
N GLN A 44 -3.90 5.04 -21.80
CA GLN A 44 -3.25 4.09 -22.72
C GLN A 44 -4.23 3.03 -23.24
N ARG A 45 -5.09 2.52 -22.36
CA ARG A 45 -6.14 1.58 -22.77
C ARG A 45 -7.13 2.21 -23.74
N ALA A 46 -7.51 3.47 -23.55
CA ALA A 46 -8.40 4.18 -24.46
C ALA A 46 -7.73 4.42 -25.82
N LEU A 47 -6.44 4.79 -25.84
CA LEU A 47 -5.66 4.91 -27.08
C LEU A 47 -5.59 3.58 -27.82
N GLN A 48 -5.30 2.47 -27.13
CA GLN A 48 -5.27 1.14 -27.76
C GLN A 48 -6.63 0.78 -28.35
N GLN A 49 -7.73 1.02 -27.62
CA GLN A 49 -9.08 0.75 -28.12
C GLN A 49 -9.44 1.62 -29.34
N HIS A 50 -8.97 2.87 -29.37
CA HIS A 50 -9.12 3.77 -30.50
C HIS A 50 -8.35 3.26 -31.73
N GLU A 51 -7.10 2.84 -31.56
CA GLU A 51 -6.31 2.23 -32.63
C GLU A 51 -6.93 0.92 -33.13
N ASP A 52 -7.39 0.05 -32.23
CA ASP A 52 -8.07 -1.20 -32.57
C ASP A 52 -9.38 -0.92 -33.32
N ALA A 53 -10.13 0.13 -32.96
CA ALA A 53 -11.34 0.54 -33.66
C ALA A 53 -11.05 1.08 -35.08
N ARG A 54 -9.95 1.82 -35.27
CA ARG A 54 -9.50 2.26 -36.60
C ARG A 54 -9.04 1.08 -37.45
N ALA A 55 -8.30 0.13 -36.88
CA ALA A 55 -7.85 -1.07 -37.58
C ALA A 55 -9.01 -2.03 -37.90
N GLY A 56 -9.94 -2.22 -36.95
CA GLY A 56 -11.13 -3.07 -37.05
C GLY A 56 -12.33 -2.43 -37.75
N GLY A 57 -12.30 -1.13 -38.03
CA GLY A 57 -13.32 -0.38 -38.76
C GLY A 57 -13.59 -0.92 -40.17
N LYS A 58 -12.64 -1.68 -40.75
CA LYS A 58 -12.85 -2.44 -42.00
C LYS A 58 -13.81 -3.62 -41.86
N ILE A 59 -14.02 -4.16 -40.65
CA ILE A 59 -14.91 -5.29 -40.36
C ILE A 59 -16.29 -4.81 -39.88
N MET A 60 -16.38 -3.66 -39.20
CA MET A 60 -17.63 -3.16 -38.59
C MET A 60 -18.36 -2.01 -39.32
N LYS A 61 -17.90 -1.55 -40.49
CA LYS A 61 -18.51 -0.43 -41.25
C LYS A 61 -18.69 0.87 -40.45
N LEU A 62 -17.91 1.10 -39.39
CA LEU A 62 -17.83 2.44 -38.79
C LEU A 62 -17.01 3.33 -39.72
N ARG A 63 -17.47 4.56 -39.97
CA ARG A 63 -16.65 5.56 -40.66
C ARG A 63 -15.59 6.05 -39.68
N GLU A 64 -14.42 6.43 -40.17
CA GLU A 64 -13.35 6.98 -39.33
C GLU A 64 -13.84 8.18 -38.51
N ASP A 65 -14.76 8.98 -39.08
CA ASP A 65 -15.40 10.13 -38.43
C ASP A 65 -16.31 9.76 -37.23
N ASP A 66 -16.75 8.50 -37.13
CA ASP A 66 -17.63 8.03 -36.06
C ASP A 66 -16.82 7.51 -34.83
N ILE A 67 -15.48 7.46 -34.93
CA ILE A 67 -14.59 7.04 -33.83
C ILE A 67 -14.22 8.27 -33.00
N PRO A 68 -14.69 8.40 -31.74
CA PRO A 68 -14.39 9.56 -30.92
C PRO A 68 -12.89 9.66 -30.62
N GLU A 69 -12.32 10.85 -30.76
CA GLU A 69 -10.93 11.11 -30.39
C GLU A 69 -10.70 10.90 -28.89
N VAL A 70 -9.57 10.30 -28.55
CA VAL A 70 -9.14 10.13 -27.15
C VAL A 70 -8.43 11.41 -26.70
N LYS A 71 -9.14 12.21 -25.91
CA LYS A 71 -8.62 13.45 -25.33
C LYS A 71 -7.95 13.21 -23.98
N GLU A 72 -6.70 13.61 -23.83
CA GLU A 72 -5.91 13.42 -22.59
C GLU A 72 -6.59 14.07 -21.37
N GLU A 73 -7.25 15.21 -21.56
CA GLU A 73 -7.94 15.97 -20.51
C GLU A 73 -9.06 15.15 -19.85
N SER A 74 -9.65 14.20 -20.57
CA SER A 74 -10.68 13.29 -20.04
C SER A 74 -10.14 12.29 -19.02
N PHE A 75 -8.82 12.16 -18.93
CA PHE A 75 -8.11 11.22 -18.06
C PHE A 75 -7.24 11.92 -17.03
N ARG A 76 -7.28 13.25 -16.94
CA ARG A 76 -6.57 14.02 -15.91
C ARG A 76 -7.48 14.32 -14.74
N TYR A 77 -6.89 14.38 -13.56
CA TYR A 77 -7.57 14.92 -12.38
C TYR A 77 -7.86 16.41 -12.58
N SER A 78 -8.93 16.91 -11.95
CA SER A 78 -9.34 18.31 -12.05
C SER A 78 -8.43 19.28 -11.31
N GLY A 79 -7.59 18.77 -10.40
CA GLY A 79 -6.77 19.60 -9.52
C GLY A 79 -7.55 20.28 -8.39
N PRO A 80 -6.95 21.32 -7.78
CA PRO A 80 -5.70 22.00 -8.20
C PRO A 80 -4.44 21.16 -7.95
N LYS A 81 -3.30 21.61 -8.50
CA LYS A 81 -1.98 21.07 -8.13
C LYS A 81 -1.70 21.33 -6.65
N PRO A 82 -0.79 20.57 -6.01
CA PRO A 82 -0.34 20.87 -4.67
C PRO A 82 0.01 22.35 -4.48
N GLN A 83 -0.62 23.01 -3.50
CA GLN A 83 -0.41 24.44 -3.21
C GLN A 83 0.58 24.66 -2.06
N THR A 84 0.92 23.59 -1.34
CA THR A 84 1.80 23.63 -0.15
C THR A 84 2.87 22.55 -0.24
N LYS A 85 3.97 22.73 0.49
CA LYS A 85 5.03 21.73 0.59
C LYS A 85 4.51 20.41 1.15
N GLU A 86 3.64 20.48 2.14
CA GLU A 86 3.03 19.32 2.78
C GLU A 86 2.17 18.52 1.79
N SER A 87 1.30 19.20 1.05
CA SER A 87 0.46 18.59 0.02
C SER A 87 1.30 17.94 -1.08
N ALA A 88 2.39 18.60 -1.50
CA ALA A 88 3.31 18.05 -2.49
C ALA A 88 4.06 16.82 -1.97
N ILE A 89 4.50 16.83 -0.70
CA ILE A 89 5.12 15.66 -0.07
C ILE A 89 4.14 14.49 -0.01
N VAL A 90 2.86 14.73 0.35
CA VAL A 90 1.82 13.69 0.36
C VAL A 90 1.58 13.15 -1.06
N SER A 91 1.49 14.04 -2.05
CA SER A 91 1.33 13.69 -3.46
C SER A 91 2.45 12.77 -3.97
N LEU A 92 3.71 13.07 -3.61
CA LEU A 92 4.86 12.24 -3.95
C LEU A 92 4.82 10.90 -3.19
N ALA A 93 4.51 10.95 -1.89
CA ALA A 93 4.47 9.76 -1.04
C ALA A 93 3.43 8.75 -1.53
N ASP A 94 2.21 9.20 -1.85
CA ASP A 94 1.13 8.35 -2.38
C ASP A 94 1.58 7.56 -3.62
N THR A 95 2.21 8.26 -4.56
CA THR A 95 2.61 7.69 -5.84
C THR A 95 3.80 6.74 -5.70
N ILE A 96 4.78 7.13 -4.90
CA ILE A 96 5.96 6.31 -4.62
C ILE A 96 5.57 5.05 -3.86
N GLU A 97 4.72 5.16 -2.84
CA GLU A 97 4.23 4.03 -2.06
C GLU A 97 3.44 3.06 -2.94
N SER A 98 2.47 3.58 -3.70
CA SER A 98 1.64 2.80 -4.61
C SER A 98 2.48 2.05 -5.64
N ALA A 99 3.45 2.71 -6.27
CA ALA A 99 4.32 2.09 -7.25
C ALA A 99 5.25 1.03 -6.61
N SER A 100 5.77 1.31 -5.41
CA SER A 100 6.69 0.40 -4.70
C SER A 100 6.05 -0.96 -4.37
N ARG A 101 4.73 -1.02 -4.17
CA ARG A 101 3.99 -2.28 -3.93
C ARG A 101 4.05 -3.26 -5.10
N SER A 102 4.33 -2.76 -6.30
CA SER A 102 4.43 -3.59 -7.51
C SER A 102 5.85 -4.16 -7.74
N LEU A 103 6.83 -3.78 -6.92
CA LEU A 103 8.20 -4.30 -7.03
C LEU A 103 8.30 -5.74 -6.54
N GLU A 104 8.52 -6.69 -7.45
CA GLU A 104 8.69 -8.12 -7.11
C GLU A 104 9.90 -8.40 -6.20
N LYS A 105 10.98 -7.60 -6.32
CA LYS A 105 12.21 -7.72 -5.52
C LYS A 105 12.81 -6.34 -5.25
N PRO A 106 12.53 -5.73 -4.09
CA PRO A 106 12.96 -4.37 -3.78
C PRO A 106 14.43 -4.35 -3.31
N THR A 107 15.34 -4.11 -4.25
CA THR A 107 16.75 -3.82 -3.96
C THR A 107 16.95 -2.31 -3.73
N PRO A 108 18.00 -1.88 -3.00
CA PRO A 108 18.30 -0.46 -2.83
C PRO A 108 18.37 0.32 -4.14
N GLN A 109 19.04 -0.23 -5.16
CA GLN A 109 19.17 0.40 -6.47
C GLN A 109 17.81 0.54 -7.17
N LYS A 110 16.95 -0.50 -7.12
CA LYS A 110 15.61 -0.43 -7.73
C LYS A 110 14.71 0.59 -7.04
N ILE A 111 14.78 0.69 -5.71
CA ILE A 111 14.05 1.69 -4.95
C ILE A 111 14.55 3.10 -5.31
N GLU A 112 15.86 3.28 -5.40
CA GLU A 112 16.45 4.56 -5.80
C GLU A 112 16.00 5.00 -7.20
N THR A 113 16.09 4.09 -8.19
CA THR A 113 15.61 4.34 -9.55
C THR A 113 14.13 4.71 -9.55
N LEU A 114 13.28 3.92 -8.87
CA LEU A 114 11.83 4.17 -8.81
C LEU A 114 11.52 5.55 -8.21
N VAL A 115 12.15 5.91 -7.09
CA VAL A 115 11.90 7.19 -6.41
C VAL A 115 12.32 8.36 -7.31
N ASN A 116 13.49 8.28 -7.94
CA ASN A 116 13.97 9.35 -8.81
C ASN A 116 13.08 9.50 -10.05
N GLU A 117 12.73 8.40 -10.72
CA GLU A 117 11.86 8.41 -11.90
C GLU A 117 10.50 9.06 -11.62
N LEU A 118 9.86 8.73 -10.48
CA LEU A 118 8.56 9.29 -10.13
C LEU A 118 8.63 10.77 -9.74
N ILE A 119 9.71 11.21 -9.10
CA ILE A 119 9.93 12.63 -8.81
C ILE A 119 10.15 13.39 -10.13
N ASP A 120 10.98 12.86 -11.02
CA ASP A 120 11.28 13.46 -12.31
C ASP A 120 10.02 13.53 -13.21
N GLU A 121 9.17 12.50 -13.18
CA GLU A 121 7.86 12.50 -13.85
C GLU A 121 6.98 13.65 -13.33
N ARG A 122 6.94 13.87 -12.01
CA ARG A 122 6.14 14.95 -11.40
C ARG A 122 6.67 16.33 -11.74
N ILE A 123 7.99 16.49 -11.79
CA ILE A 123 8.62 17.74 -12.25
C ILE A 123 8.30 17.98 -13.73
N SER A 124 8.45 16.95 -14.56
CA SER A 124 8.23 17.05 -16.02
C SER A 124 6.77 17.34 -16.38
N ASP A 125 5.82 16.79 -15.62
CA ASP A 125 4.37 17.08 -15.75
C ASP A 125 3.98 18.38 -15.01
N ARG A 126 4.96 19.16 -14.53
CA ARG A 126 4.77 20.46 -13.87
C ARG A 126 3.85 20.40 -12.66
N GLN A 127 3.76 19.25 -11.98
CA GLN A 127 2.84 19.03 -10.85
C GLN A 127 3.28 19.77 -9.59
N LEU A 128 4.52 20.23 -9.52
CA LEU A 128 5.09 20.90 -8.35
C LEU A 128 5.24 22.42 -8.53
N ASP A 129 4.80 22.98 -9.67
CA ASP A 129 4.97 24.38 -10.02
C ASP A 129 4.26 25.36 -9.06
N ASP A 130 3.17 24.92 -8.43
CA ASP A 130 2.32 25.77 -7.59
C ASP A 130 2.61 25.59 -6.08
N CYS A 131 3.71 24.90 -5.74
CA CYS A 131 4.18 24.74 -4.37
C CYS A 131 5.62 25.23 -4.21
N ASP A 132 5.97 25.76 -3.03
CA ASP A 132 7.29 26.34 -2.77
C ASP A 132 8.41 25.30 -2.53
N LEU A 133 8.31 24.09 -3.10
CA LEU A 133 9.35 23.06 -2.96
C LEU A 133 10.59 23.40 -3.80
N THR A 134 11.74 23.42 -3.13
CA THR A 134 13.03 23.60 -3.79
C THR A 134 13.62 22.27 -4.26
N LEU A 135 14.49 22.29 -5.28
CA LEU A 135 15.25 21.11 -5.70
C LEU A 135 16.11 20.51 -4.56
N GLY A 136 16.59 21.35 -3.64
CA GLY A 136 17.32 20.90 -2.45
C GLY A 136 16.43 20.11 -1.50
N GLU A 137 15.20 20.57 -1.26
CA GLU A 137 14.21 19.84 -0.46
C GLU A 137 13.78 18.54 -1.13
N LEU A 138 13.59 18.54 -2.46
CA LEU A 138 13.26 17.33 -3.21
C LEU A 138 14.33 16.23 -3.06
N LYS A 139 15.61 16.61 -3.05
CA LYS A 139 16.69 15.66 -2.77
C LYS A 139 16.57 15.03 -1.38
N ILE A 140 16.30 15.86 -0.36
CA ILE A 140 16.09 15.39 1.01
C ILE A 140 14.87 14.46 1.07
N ILE A 141 13.76 14.84 0.45
CA ILE A 141 12.53 14.05 0.37
C ILE A 141 12.80 12.68 -0.28
N ALA A 142 13.51 12.66 -1.41
CA ALA A 142 13.90 11.42 -2.10
C ALA A 142 14.73 10.50 -1.20
N ASP A 143 15.72 11.04 -0.49
CA ASP A 143 16.54 10.28 0.47
C ASP A 143 15.68 9.66 1.59
N ARG A 144 14.69 10.41 2.11
CA ARG A 144 13.80 9.91 3.17
C ARG A 144 12.82 8.86 2.66
N PHE A 145 12.31 8.98 1.44
CA PHE A 145 11.50 7.93 0.82
C PHE A 145 12.29 6.66 0.60
N ARG A 146 13.50 6.73 0.04
CA ARG A 146 14.40 5.58 -0.12
C ARG A 146 14.62 4.84 1.20
N PHE A 147 14.99 5.56 2.24
CA PHE A 147 15.24 4.99 3.57
C PHE A 147 14.00 4.32 4.16
N THR A 148 12.84 4.97 4.04
CA THR A 148 11.57 4.46 4.58
C THR A 148 11.11 3.21 3.84
N LEU A 149 11.17 3.22 2.50
CA LEU A 149 10.82 2.07 1.67
C LEU A 149 11.75 0.87 1.94
N LEU A 150 13.06 1.09 2.06
CA LEU A 150 14.00 0.03 2.43
C LEU A 150 13.63 -0.59 3.77
N SER A 151 13.31 0.23 4.76
CA SER A 151 12.93 -0.23 6.10
C SER A 151 11.60 -1.00 6.12
N MET A 152 10.64 -0.62 5.26
CA MET A 152 9.34 -1.28 5.16
C MET A 152 9.38 -2.58 4.36
N LEU A 153 10.14 -2.60 3.26
CA LEU A 153 10.16 -3.68 2.29
C LEU A 153 11.21 -4.76 2.61
N HIS A 154 12.20 -4.46 3.44
CA HIS A 154 13.02 -5.48 4.08
C HIS A 154 12.30 -5.95 5.34
N THR A 155 11.60 -7.09 5.22
CA THR A 155 11.00 -7.82 6.33
C THR A 155 11.90 -7.76 7.57
N ARG A 156 11.34 -7.32 8.71
CA ARG A 156 11.97 -7.47 10.03
C ARG A 156 12.62 -8.85 10.09
N ILE A 157 13.94 -8.89 10.31
CA ILE A 157 14.66 -10.16 10.54
C ILE A 157 13.88 -10.91 11.63
N ALA A 158 13.39 -12.11 11.28
CA ALA A 158 12.76 -12.97 12.27
C ALA A 158 13.81 -13.25 13.35
N TYR A 159 13.52 -12.87 14.59
CA TYR A 159 14.38 -13.25 15.71
C TYR A 159 14.53 -14.78 15.68
N PRO A 160 15.75 -15.32 15.85
CA PRO A 160 15.95 -16.76 15.90
C PRO A 160 15.01 -17.32 16.97
N LYS A 161 14.12 -18.24 16.57
CA LYS A 161 13.32 -19.00 17.54
C LYS A 161 14.32 -19.62 18.51
N ALA A 162 14.16 -19.34 19.80
CA ALA A 162 14.93 -20.02 20.83
C ALA A 162 14.83 -21.52 20.52
N GLY A 163 15.97 -22.14 20.20
CA GLY A 163 16.04 -23.58 19.97
C GLY A 163 15.45 -24.32 21.16
N PRO A 164 15.05 -25.60 20.98
CA PRO A 164 14.46 -26.36 22.07
C PRO A 164 15.36 -26.29 23.29
N LYS A 165 14.83 -25.78 24.41
CA LYS A 165 15.52 -25.80 25.70
C LYS A 165 15.95 -27.25 25.95
N PRO A 166 17.25 -27.55 26.18
CA PRO A 166 17.63 -28.87 26.61
C PRO A 166 16.86 -29.17 27.90
N ALA A 167 16.16 -30.31 27.91
CA ALA A 167 15.42 -30.75 29.09
C ALA A 167 16.42 -30.85 30.25
N ALA A 168 16.16 -30.11 31.32
CA ALA A 168 16.92 -30.24 32.54
C ALA A 168 16.84 -31.70 33.02
N PRO A 169 17.95 -32.31 33.48
CA PRO A 169 17.90 -33.64 34.07
C PRO A 169 16.92 -33.60 35.25
N ARG A 170 15.97 -34.54 35.25
CA ARG A 170 15.06 -34.73 36.38
C ARG A 170 15.91 -35.23 37.55
N ASP A 171 16.03 -34.40 38.58
CA ASP A 171 16.60 -34.82 39.85
C ASP A 171 15.56 -35.67 40.58
N GLU A 172 15.79 -36.98 40.65
CA GLU A 172 14.89 -37.96 41.27
C GLU A 172 14.99 -38.00 42.81
N THR A 173 15.75 -37.10 43.45
CA THR A 173 16.15 -37.29 44.86
C THR A 173 15.37 -36.52 45.92
N LEU A 174 14.20 -35.93 45.62
CA LEU A 174 13.40 -35.25 46.64
C LEU A 174 11.90 -35.61 46.54
N ARG A 175 11.55 -36.77 47.12
CA ARG A 175 10.20 -36.98 47.68
C ARG A 175 10.35 -37.40 49.15
N PRO A 176 9.98 -36.56 50.12
CA PRO A 176 9.84 -37.01 51.49
C PRO A 176 8.59 -37.90 51.60
N ASP A 177 8.80 -39.13 52.06
CA ASP A 177 7.77 -40.10 52.42
C ASP A 177 6.83 -39.51 53.48
N VAL A 178 5.59 -39.23 53.09
CA VAL A 178 4.49 -39.08 54.05
C VAL A 178 3.32 -39.90 53.56
N MET A 179 3.08 -41.00 54.27
CA MET A 179 1.89 -41.90 54.30
C MET A 179 2.24 -43.39 54.10
N ALA A 180 3.19 -43.87 54.89
CA ALA A 180 3.27 -45.29 55.27
C ALA A 180 2.49 -45.48 56.59
N ALA A 181 1.17 -45.65 56.52
CA ALA A 181 0.39 -46.20 57.62
C ALA A 181 -0.97 -46.69 57.12
N THR A 182 -1.03 -47.97 56.72
CA THR A 182 -2.07 -48.95 57.10
C THR A 182 -1.87 -50.22 56.27
N ARG A 183 -1.24 -51.25 56.86
CA ARG A 183 -1.24 -52.62 56.32
C ARG A 183 -2.37 -53.42 56.98
N LYS A 184 -3.24 -53.98 56.11
CA LYS A 184 -3.87 -55.32 56.06
C LYS A 184 -4.61 -55.92 57.28
N PRO A 185 -5.66 -56.73 57.02
CA PRO A 185 -5.43 -58.19 56.96
C PRO A 185 -6.14 -58.93 55.80
N GLU A 186 -5.90 -60.24 55.77
CA GLU A 186 -6.14 -61.26 54.73
C GLU A 186 -7.49 -62.01 54.84
N THR A 187 -7.85 -62.65 53.70
CA THR A 187 -8.69 -63.85 53.46
C THR A 187 -10.25 -63.81 53.50
N ALA A 188 -10.82 -64.69 52.67
CA ALA A 188 -12.17 -64.78 52.05
C ALA A 188 -13.04 -65.94 52.64
N PRO A 189 -14.23 -66.36 52.14
CA PRO A 189 -15.38 -65.71 51.45
C PRO A 189 -16.75 -66.05 52.18
N PRO A 190 -17.94 -66.29 51.54
CA PRO A 190 -19.24 -65.69 51.94
C PRO A 190 -20.18 -66.61 52.75
N VAL A 191 -21.22 -66.06 53.39
CA VAL A 191 -22.41 -66.84 53.83
C VAL A 191 -23.71 -66.04 53.68
N SER A 192 -24.74 -66.73 53.21
CA SER A 192 -26.09 -66.30 52.82
C SER A 192 -27.08 -66.17 53.99
N ALA A 193 -28.10 -65.33 53.77
CA ALA A 193 -29.50 -65.37 54.21
C ALA A 193 -29.88 -65.69 55.69
N ALA A 194 -30.58 -64.76 56.33
CA ALA A 194 -32.03 -64.83 56.64
C ALA A 194 -32.47 -63.56 57.38
#